data_AF-A0A1B8AW62-F1
#
_entry.id   AF-A0A1B8AW62-F1
#
_cell.length_a   1.000
_cell.length_b   1.000
_cell.length_c   1.000
_cell.angle_alpha   90.00
_cell.angle_beta   90.00
_cell.angle_gamma   90.00
#
_symmetry.space_group_name_H-M   'P 1'
#
loop_
_entity.id
_entity.type
_entity.pdbx_description
1 polymer ?
#
loop_
_entity_poly.entity_id
_entity_poly.type
_entity_poly.pdbx_seq_one_letter_code
_entity_poly.pdbx_strand_id
1 'polypeptide(L)'
;MLPAVCKFNADKGVNQDQQKRTLDILVKQQPVTSLMDEVRMTSKEYDLAGVLNLIIRELGMPRSLKDVGITSDHLPGLAANSLNDIWIKTNAYKITKTEEVMEILKAVTGD
;
A
#
# COMPACT_ATOMS: atom_id res chain seq x y z
N MET A 1 0.35 -2.56 4.78
CA MET A 1 -0.20 -1.19 4.71
C MET A 1 0.33 -0.37 3.55
N LEU A 2 1.64 -0.10 3.45
CA LEU A 2 2.20 0.85 2.47
C LEU A 2 1.73 0.65 1.01
N PRO A 3 1.77 -0.57 0.42
CA PRO A 3 1.27 -0.79 -0.95
C PRO A 3 -0.18 -0.32 -1.15
N ALA A 4 -1.07 -0.59 -0.19
CA ALA A 4 -2.48 -0.21 -0.29
C ALA A 4 -2.69 1.30 -0.22
N VAL A 5 -1.89 2.01 0.59
CA VAL A 5 -1.93 3.49 0.62
C VAL A 5 -1.42 4.08 -0.69
N CYS A 6 -0.35 3.53 -1.27
CA CYS A 6 0.12 3.93 -2.60
C CYS A 6 -0.97 3.72 -3.66
N LYS A 7 -1.63 2.56 -3.63
CA LYS A 7 -2.72 2.23 -4.54
C LYS A 7 -3.91 3.18 -4.39
N PHE A 8 -4.38 3.38 -3.16
CA PHE A 8 -5.44 4.34 -2.83
C PHE A 8 -5.13 5.74 -3.38
N ASN A 9 -3.93 6.26 -3.12
CA ASN A 9 -3.53 7.59 -3.60
C ASN A 9 -3.48 7.64 -5.15
N ALA A 10 -2.97 6.60 -5.80
CA ALA A 10 -2.93 6.51 -7.26
C ALA A 10 -4.34 6.46 -7.88
N ASP A 11 -5.26 5.73 -7.25
CA ASP A 11 -6.67 5.59 -7.66
C ASP A 11 -7.45 6.91 -7.48
N LYS A 12 -7.06 7.76 -6.52
CA LYS A 12 -7.56 9.14 -6.40
C LYS A 12 -6.88 10.13 -7.35
N GLY A 13 -5.94 9.69 -8.19
CA GLY A 13 -5.27 10.53 -9.17
C GLY A 13 -4.23 11.50 -8.58
N VAL A 14 -3.77 11.29 -7.34
CA VAL A 14 -2.76 12.14 -6.71
C VAL A 14 -1.39 11.48 -6.72
N ASN A 15 -0.34 12.28 -6.49
CA ASN A 15 1.09 11.92 -6.40
C ASN A 15 1.65 10.90 -7.44
N GLN A 16 0.98 10.75 -8.58
CA GLN A 16 1.33 9.75 -9.61
C GLN A 16 2.76 9.94 -10.14
N ASP A 17 3.20 11.18 -10.34
CA ASP A 17 4.57 11.48 -10.80
C ASP A 17 5.61 11.07 -9.77
N GLN A 18 5.35 11.31 -8.48
CA GLN A 18 6.27 10.91 -7.40
C GLN A 18 6.30 9.39 -7.26
N GLN A 19 5.15 8.72 -7.38
CA GLN A 19 5.08 7.27 -7.36
C GLN A 19 5.82 6.65 -8.54
N LYS A 20 5.64 7.21 -9.75
CA LYS A 20 6.36 6.78 -10.96
C LYS A 20 7.87 6.94 -10.82
N ARG A 21 8.35 8.10 -10.34
CA ARG A 21 9.78 8.31 -10.09
C ARG A 21 10.37 7.30 -9.11
N THR A 22 9.61 6.97 -8.06
CA THR A 22 10.02 5.97 -7.06
C THR A 22 10.09 4.59 -7.70
N LEU A 23 9.06 4.20 -8.46
CA LEU A 23 9.04 2.95 -9.23
C LEU A 23 10.24 2.85 -10.16
N ASP A 24 10.51 3.90 -10.95
CA ASP A 24 11.62 3.97 -11.90
C ASP A 24 12.99 3.79 -11.23
N ILE A 25 13.14 4.16 -9.96
CA ILE A 25 14.37 3.96 -9.18
C ILE A 25 14.45 2.52 -8.65
N LEU A 26 13.34 2.00 -8.12
CA LEU A 26 13.27 0.66 -7.53
C LEU A 26 13.53 -0.42 -8.59
N VAL A 27 12.91 -0.34 -9.76
CA VAL A 27 13.04 -1.36 -10.82
C VAL A 27 14.42 -1.37 -11.49
N LYS A 28 15.27 -0.38 -11.22
CA LYS A 28 16.68 -0.37 -11.65
C LYS A 28 17.59 -1.14 -10.70
N GLN A 29 17.11 -1.50 -9.51
CA GLN A 29 17.89 -2.29 -8.57
C GLN A 29 17.84 -3.75 -9.00
N GLN A 30 19.00 -4.37 -9.21
CA GLN A 30 19.09 -5.76 -9.69
C GLN A 30 18.26 -6.75 -8.85
N PRO A 31 18.24 -6.68 -7.49
CA PRO A 31 17.40 -7.58 -6.70
C PRO A 31 15.91 -7.45 -7.02
N VAL A 32 15.42 -6.23 -7.27
CA VAL A 32 14.01 -5.98 -7.58
C VAL A 32 13.67 -6.52 -8.97
N THR A 33 14.52 -6.26 -9.97
CA THR A 33 14.33 -6.79 -11.32
C THR A 33 14.29 -8.32 -11.32
N SER A 34 15.22 -8.97 -10.60
CA SER A 34 15.25 -10.43 -10.50
C SER A 34 14.01 -11.01 -9.83
N LEU A 35 13.50 -10.37 -8.77
CA LEU A 35 12.24 -10.79 -8.14
C LEU A 35 11.06 -10.67 -9.09
N MET A 36 11.01 -9.60 -9.90
CA MET A 36 9.94 -9.38 -10.87
C MET A 36 9.95 -10.44 -11.97
N ASP A 37 11.14 -10.82 -12.43
CA ASP A 37 11.33 -11.87 -13.43
C ASP A 37 10.95 -13.26 -12.88
N GLU A 38 11.38 -13.58 -11.66
CA GLU A 38 11.10 -14.86 -11.00
C GLU A 38 9.59 -15.13 -10.92
N VAL A 39 8.82 -14.09 -10.57
CA VAL A 39 7.36 -14.23 -10.41
C VAL A 39 6.58 -13.91 -11.68
N ARG A 40 7.28 -13.62 -12.78
CA ARG A 40 6.70 -13.25 -14.07
C ARG A 40 5.67 -12.14 -13.93
N MET A 41 6.04 -11.06 -13.23
CA MET A 41 5.15 -9.95 -12.91
C MET A 41 4.43 -9.43 -14.16
N THR A 42 3.11 -9.28 -14.05
CA THR A 42 2.28 -8.84 -15.17
C THR A 42 2.23 -7.32 -15.28
N SER A 43 1.83 -6.79 -16.44
CA SER A 43 1.62 -5.35 -16.63
C SER A 43 0.56 -4.76 -15.70
N LYS A 44 -0.38 -5.58 -15.21
CA LYS A 44 -1.41 -5.17 -14.24
C LYS A 44 -0.84 -4.92 -12.85
N GLU A 45 0.23 -5.61 -12.50
CA GLU A 45 0.93 -5.51 -11.22
C GLU A 45 2.12 -4.55 -11.29
N TYR A 46 2.45 -4.06 -12.49
CA TYR A 46 3.53 -3.13 -12.75
C TYR A 46 3.15 -1.69 -12.36
N ASP A 47 2.93 -1.48 -11.07
CA ASP A 47 2.85 -0.17 -10.44
C ASP A 47 3.67 -0.15 -9.13
N LEU A 48 3.79 1.01 -8.50
CA LEU A 48 4.58 1.13 -7.26
C LEU A 48 4.04 0.22 -6.15
N ALA A 49 2.72 0.06 -6.06
CA ALA A 49 2.10 -0.79 -5.05
C ALA A 49 2.44 -2.27 -5.27
N GLY A 50 2.37 -2.75 -6.51
CA GLY A 50 2.71 -4.12 -6.87
C GLY A 50 4.18 -4.45 -6.62
N VAL A 51 5.10 -3.57 -7.02
CA VAL A 51 6.55 -3.75 -6.76
C VAL A 51 6.87 -3.73 -5.28
N LEU A 52 6.28 -2.81 -4.50
CA LEU A 52 6.47 -2.79 -3.05
C LEU A 52 5.90 -4.04 -2.38
N ASN A 53 4.74 -4.53 -2.80
CA ASN A 53 4.14 -5.76 -2.28
C ASN A 53 5.04 -6.98 -2.53
N LEU A 54 5.69 -7.04 -3.70
CA LEU A 54 6.68 -8.07 -4.03
C LEU A 54 7.90 -8.01 -3.11
N ILE A 55 8.48 -6.82 -2.91
CA ILE A 55 9.63 -6.62 -2.02
C ILE A 55 9.28 -7.00 -0.58
N ILE A 56 8.14 -6.56 -0.07
CA ILE A 56 7.68 -6.85 1.30
C ILE A 56 7.49 -8.36 1.49
N ARG A 57 6.98 -9.06 0.46
CA ARG A 57 6.86 -10.52 0.48
C ARG A 57 8.22 -11.20 0.60
N GLU A 58 9.19 -10.77 -0.20
CA GLU A 58 10.54 -11.33 -0.19
C GLU A 58 11.24 -11.15 1.16
N LEU A 59 11.00 -10.02 1.82
CA LEU A 59 11.53 -9.74 3.15
C LEU A 59 10.86 -10.54 4.27
N GLY A 60 9.90 -11.43 3.95
CA GLY A 60 9.16 -12.22 4.93
C GLY A 60 8.27 -11.37 5.85
N MET A 61 7.93 -10.15 5.44
CA MET A 61 7.13 -9.24 6.25
C MET A 61 5.63 -9.58 6.14
N PRO A 62 4.84 -9.34 7.20
CA PRO A 62 3.38 -9.45 7.16
C PRO A 62 2.78 -8.61 6.04
N ARG A 63 1.84 -9.18 5.29
CA ARG A 63 1.21 -8.50 4.13
C ARG A 63 -0.26 -8.18 4.37
N SER A 64 -0.88 -8.79 5.37
CA SER A 64 -2.24 -8.50 5.81
C SER A 64 -2.29 -8.02 7.27
N LEU A 65 -3.41 -7.42 7.65
CA LEU A 65 -3.73 -7.09 9.03
C LEU A 65 -3.96 -8.36 9.86
N LYS A 66 -4.54 -9.40 9.26
CA LYS A 66 -4.70 -10.71 9.90
C LYS A 66 -3.37 -11.35 10.30
N ASP A 67 -2.32 -11.19 9.50
CA ASP A 67 -0.97 -11.71 9.80
C ASP A 67 -0.38 -11.13 11.09
N VAL A 68 -0.88 -9.99 11.55
CA VAL A 68 -0.48 -9.31 12.79
C VAL A 68 -1.59 -9.32 13.86
N GLY A 69 -2.58 -10.20 13.72
CA GLY A 69 -3.65 -10.38 14.70
C GLY A 69 -4.75 -9.32 14.68
N ILE A 70 -4.84 -8.50 13.63
CA ILE A 70 -5.90 -7.51 13.47
C ILE A 70 -7.04 -8.12 12.64
N THR A 71 -8.22 -8.17 13.24
CA THR A 71 -9.45 -8.72 12.65
C THR A 71 -10.47 -7.62 12.31
N SER A 72 -11.52 -7.98 11.58
CA SER A 72 -12.53 -7.05 11.03
C SER A 72 -13.24 -6.18 12.08
N ASP A 73 -13.38 -6.69 13.30
CA ASP A 73 -13.92 -5.99 14.48
C ASP A 73 -13.06 -4.81 14.95
N HIS A 74 -11.75 -4.82 14.68
CA HIS A 74 -10.86 -3.72 15.01
C HIS A 74 -10.96 -2.55 14.02
N LEU A 75 -11.40 -2.80 12.78
CA LEU A 75 -11.32 -1.83 11.69
C LEU A 75 -12.08 -0.52 11.94
N PRO A 76 -13.32 -0.53 12.48
CA PRO A 76 -14.04 0.72 12.76
C PRO A 76 -13.29 1.62 13.75
N GLY A 77 -12.70 1.04 14.80
CA GLY A 77 -11.90 1.76 15.78
C GLY A 77 -10.60 2.31 15.19
N LEU A 78 -9.90 1.50 14.39
CA LEU A 78 -8.68 1.94 13.68
C LEU A 78 -8.98 3.11 12.73
N ALA A 79 -10.08 3.03 11.98
CA ALA A 79 -10.45 4.08 11.03
C ALA A 79 -10.78 5.40 11.73
N ALA A 80 -11.60 5.36 12.78
CA ALA A 80 -11.94 6.54 13.57
C ALA A 80 -10.70 7.17 14.23
N ASN A 81 -9.83 6.35 14.82
CA ASN A 81 -8.62 6.83 15.49
C ASN A 81 -7.57 7.37 14.52
N SER A 82 -7.49 6.85 13.30
CA SER A 82 -6.56 7.33 12.28
C SER A 82 -6.80 8.80 11.92
N LEU A 83 -8.05 9.29 11.97
CA LEU A 83 -8.36 10.69 11.70
C LEU A 83 -7.80 11.66 12.76
N ASN A 84 -7.46 11.16 13.94
CA ASN A 84 -6.82 11.96 15.00
C ASN A 84 -5.29 12.01 14.88
N ASP A 85 -4.71 11.18 14.02
CA ASP A 85 -3.27 11.15 13.78
C ASP A 85 -2.81 12.44 13.07
N ILE A 86 -1.66 12.98 13.47
CA ILE A 86 -1.15 14.24 12.91
C ILE A 86 -0.66 14.09 11.47
N TRP A 87 -0.16 12.90 11.09
CA TRP A 87 0.43 12.61 9.79
C TRP A 87 -0.61 12.35 8.71
N ILE A 88 -1.83 11.93 9.08
CA ILE A 88 -2.92 11.72 8.12
C ILE A 88 -3.22 12.99 7.30
N LYS A 89 -2.98 14.17 7.90
CA LYS A 89 -3.16 15.49 7.27
C LYS A 89 -2.16 15.77 6.15
N THR A 90 -1.02 15.07 6.16
CA THR A 90 0.05 15.22 5.17
C THR A 90 0.04 14.14 4.09
N ASN A 91 -0.94 13.22 4.11
CA ASN A 91 -1.10 12.26 3.02
C ASN A 91 -1.35 13.00 1.69
N ALA A 92 -0.83 12.44 0.60
CA ALA A 92 -0.96 13.03 -0.74
C ALA A 92 -2.42 13.29 -1.12
N TYR A 93 -3.30 12.34 -0.80
CA TYR A 93 -4.74 12.56 -0.78
C TYR A 93 -5.14 13.02 0.60
N LYS A 94 -5.80 14.17 0.72
CA LYS A 94 -6.26 14.67 2.03
C LYS A 94 -7.38 13.78 2.56
N ILE A 95 -7.04 12.85 3.46
CA ILE A 95 -8.00 11.98 4.12
C ILE A 95 -8.70 12.76 5.24
N THR A 96 -10.03 12.80 5.19
CA THR A 96 -10.86 13.54 6.16
C THR A 96 -12.04 12.72 6.68
N LYS A 97 -12.28 11.56 6.09
CA LYS A 97 -13.45 10.73 6.36
C LYS A 97 -13.05 9.33 6.76
N THR A 98 -13.81 8.74 7.69
CA THR A 98 -13.57 7.38 8.18
C THR A 98 -13.67 6.36 7.05
N GLU A 99 -14.57 6.60 6.08
CA GLU A 99 -14.81 5.72 4.94
C GLU A 99 -13.57 5.58 4.03
N GLU A 100 -12.78 6.66 3.91
CA GLU A 100 -11.54 6.68 3.13
C GLU A 100 -10.46 5.82 3.81
N VAL A 101 -10.38 5.86 5.14
CA VAL A 101 -9.47 4.97 5.89
C VAL A 101 -9.95 3.53 5.81
N MET A 102 -11.26 3.29 5.90
CA MET A 102 -11.85 1.96 5.78
C MET A 102 -11.58 1.34 4.39
N GLU A 103 -11.56 2.12 3.31
CA GLU A 103 -11.17 1.65 1.97
C GLU A 103 -9.77 1.03 2.00
N ILE A 104 -8.80 1.71 2.63
CA ILE A 104 -7.41 1.24 2.76
C ILE A 104 -7.33 0.00 3.66
N LEU A 105 -7.98 0.02 4.81
CA LEU A 105 -7.94 -1.08 5.78
C LEU A 105 -8.55 -2.36 5.20
N LYS A 106 -9.66 -2.25 4.47
CA LYS A 106 -10.30 -3.40 3.80
C LYS A 106 -9.41 -4.00 2.72
N ALA A 107 -8.66 -3.16 1.99
CA ALA A 107 -7.73 -3.64 0.96
C ALA A 107 -6.58 -4.50 1.51
N VAL A 108 -6.32 -4.47 2.82
CA VAL A 108 -5.25 -5.25 3.46
C VAL A 108 -5.71 -6.11 4.63
N THR A 109 -7.02 -6.30 4.81
CA THR A 109 -7.53 -7.08 5.95
C THR A 109 -6.99 -8.52 5.91
N GLY A 110 -6.88 -9.10 4.70
CA GLY A 110 -6.57 -10.51 4.49
C GLY A 110 -7.82 -11.36 4.60
N ASP A 111 -7.86 -12.48 3.88
CA ASP A 111 -8.90 -13.52 4.00
C ASP A 111 -8.62 -14.42 5.22
#